data_AF-A0A3M6V1X7-F1
#
_entry.id   AF-A0A3M6V1X7-F1
#
_cell.length_a   1.000
_cell.length_b   1.000
_cell.length_c   1.000
_cell.angle_alpha   90.00
_cell.angle_beta   90.00
_cell.angle_gamma   90.00
#
_symmetry.space_group_name_H-M   'P 1'
#
loop_
_entity.id
_entity.type
_entity.pdbx_description
1 polymer ?
#
loop_
_entity_poly.entity_id
_entity_poly.type
_entity_poly.pdbx_seq_one_letter_code
_entity_poly.pdbx_strand_id
1 'polypeptide(L)'
;MNELQLLQNKAAKIILSLPCFYSSTEALKELCWPTLFKLRLFHRCVFVYKYILSLIQSLSVTSILIILVEKSNFYLPRVRRNYGKQRLLYQGLGEWNSLDKSIRDMRSLLIFKQALKTAIF
;
A
#
# COMPACT_ATOMS: atom_id res chain seq x y z
N MET A 1 -3.40 4.31 -13.60
CA MET A 1 -4.16 4.05 -12.35
C MET A 1 -5.60 4.48 -12.48
N ASN A 2 -5.87 5.68 -13.00
CA ASN A 2 -7.23 6.19 -13.15
C ASN A 2 -8.11 5.27 -14.02
N GLU A 3 -7.58 4.71 -15.10
CA GLU A 3 -8.31 3.77 -15.96
C GLU A 3 -8.76 2.51 -15.22
N LEU A 4 -7.89 1.90 -14.41
CA LEU A 4 -8.24 0.70 -13.64
C LEU A 4 -9.28 1.04 -12.56
N GLN A 5 -9.20 2.23 -11.96
CA GLN A 5 -10.20 2.69 -10.99
C GLN A 5 -11.56 2.92 -11.68
N LEU A 6 -11.56 3.45 -12.91
CA LEU A 6 -12.78 3.58 -13.71
C LEU A 6 -13.39 2.21 -14.02
N LEU A 7 -12.58 1.20 -14.32
CA LEU A 7 -13.06 -0.18 -14.51
C LEU A 7 -13.66 -0.75 -13.22
N GLN A 8 -13.00 -0.59 -12.06
CA GLN A 8 -13.55 -1.00 -10.77
C GLN A 8 -14.89 -0.31 -10.49
N ASN A 9 -14.97 1.00 -10.74
CA ASN A 9 -16.17 1.79 -10.53
C ASN A 9 -17.33 1.34 -11.44
N LYS A 10 -17.04 0.98 -12.70
CA LYS A 10 -18.04 0.43 -13.62
C LYS A 10 -18.50 -0.97 -13.17
N ALA A 11 -17.57 -1.83 -12.77
CA ALA A 11 -17.88 -3.16 -12.28
C ALA A 11 -18.78 -3.10 -11.03
N ALA A 12 -18.50 -2.20 -10.08
CA ALA A 12 -19.32 -2.01 -8.89
C ALA A 12 -20.77 -1.65 -9.23
N LYS A 13 -20.97 -0.74 -10.18
CA LYS A 13 -22.31 -0.35 -10.66
C LYS A 13 -23.05 -1.51 -11.34
N ILE A 14 -22.35 -2.27 -12.18
CA ILE A 14 -22.94 -3.42 -12.89
C ILE A 14 -23.40 -4.49 -11.88
N ILE A 15 -22.58 -4.79 -10.87
CA ILE A 15 -22.89 -5.79 -9.84
C ILE A 15 -24.14 -5.39 -9.05
N LEU A 16 -24.28 -4.12 -8.68
CA LEU A 16 -25.44 -3.61 -7.97
C LEU A 16 -26.62 -3.26 -8.89
N SER A 17 -26.49 -3.51 -10.20
CA SER A 17 -27.50 -3.16 -11.22
C SER A 17 -27.89 -1.67 -11.19
N LEU A 18 -26.93 -0.79 -10.88
CA LEU A 18 -27.12 0.65 -10.75
C LEU A 18 -26.98 1.37 -12.10
N PRO A 19 -27.70 2.49 -12.29
CA PRO A 19 -27.60 3.27 -13.51
C PRO A 19 -26.23 3.93 -13.68
N CYS A 20 -25.86 4.23 -14.93
CA CYS A 20 -24.54 4.77 -15.29
C CYS A 20 -24.17 6.06 -14.55
N PHE A 21 -25.16 6.91 -14.27
CA PHE A 21 -25.00 8.21 -13.58
C PHE A 21 -24.97 8.09 -12.05
N TYR A 22 -25.19 6.91 -11.47
CA TYR A 22 -25.12 6.72 -10.02
C TYR A 22 -23.73 7.05 -9.49
N SER A 23 -23.63 7.37 -8.21
CA SER A 23 -22.34 7.67 -7.58
C SER A 23 -21.47 6.42 -7.48
N SER A 24 -20.29 6.46 -8.12
CA SER A 24 -19.33 5.34 -8.01
C SER A 24 -18.80 5.16 -6.59
N THR A 25 -18.74 6.23 -5.79
CA THR A 25 -18.27 6.14 -4.40
C THR A 25 -19.30 5.45 -3.51
N GLU A 26 -20.59 5.62 -3.78
CA GLU A 26 -21.67 4.94 -3.06
C GLU A 26 -21.71 3.47 -3.42
N ALA A 27 -21.61 3.14 -4.73
CA ALA A 27 -21.53 1.76 -5.20
C ALA A 27 -20.35 0.98 -4.58
N LEU A 28 -19.18 1.63 -4.44
CA LEU A 28 -18.04 1.01 -3.77
C LEU A 28 -18.26 0.82 -2.26
N LYS A 29 -18.92 1.78 -1.59
CA LYS A 29 -19.26 1.67 -0.16
C LYS A 29 -20.24 0.53 0.10
N GLU A 30 -21.28 0.41 -0.72
CA GLU A 30 -22.26 -0.68 -0.63
C GLU A 30 -21.60 -2.05 -0.78
N LEU A 31 -20.64 -2.19 -1.70
CA LEU A 31 -19.86 -3.43 -1.85
C LEU A 31 -18.74 -3.61 -0.82
N CYS A 32 -18.52 -2.64 0.07
CA CYS A 32 -17.34 -2.57 0.96
C CYS A 32 -16.01 -2.68 0.18
N TRP A 33 -15.99 -2.19 -1.06
CA TRP A 33 -14.82 -2.22 -1.94
C TRP A 33 -13.94 -1.00 -1.68
N PRO A 34 -12.69 -1.21 -1.26
CA PRO A 34 -11.75 -0.11 -1.19
C PRO A 34 -11.30 0.36 -2.57
N THR A 35 -10.85 1.61 -2.64
CA THR A 35 -10.21 2.13 -3.86
C THR A 35 -8.90 1.42 -4.12
N LEU A 36 -8.52 1.32 -5.40
CA LEU A 36 -7.26 0.68 -5.80
C LEU A 36 -6.03 1.37 -5.23
N PHE A 37 -6.13 2.68 -4.99
CA PHE A 37 -5.07 3.43 -4.31
C PHE A 37 -4.83 2.90 -2.90
N LYS A 38 -5.91 2.80 -2.10
CA LYS A 38 -5.86 2.26 -0.73
C LYS A 38 -5.37 0.81 -0.71
N LEU A 39 -5.86 -0.04 -1.62
CA LEU A 39 -5.40 -1.43 -1.76
C LEU A 39 -3.90 -1.53 -2.07
N ARG A 40 -3.43 -0.74 -3.04
CA ARG A 40 -2.01 -0.71 -3.42
C ARG A 40 -1.12 -0.30 -2.26
N LEU A 41 -1.52 0.75 -1.53
CA LEU A 41 -0.81 1.21 -0.34
C LEU A 41 -0.74 0.10 0.70
N PHE A 42 -1.87 -0.53 1.03
CA PHE A 42 -1.93 -1.66 1.94
C PHE A 42 -0.96 -2.78 1.54
N HIS A 43 -0.98 -3.21 0.27
CA HIS A 43 -0.11 -4.27 -0.20
C HIS A 43 1.39 -3.90 -0.15
N ARG A 44 1.74 -2.65 -0.43
CA ARG A 44 3.13 -2.17 -0.34
C ARG A 44 3.62 -2.15 1.10
N CYS A 45 2.83 -1.63 2.03
CA CYS A 45 3.18 -1.64 3.45
C CYS A 45 3.34 -3.07 3.98
N VAL A 46 2.44 -3.99 3.60
CA VAL A 46 2.56 -5.42 3.94
C VAL A 46 3.79 -6.06 3.32
N PHE A 47 4.17 -5.69 2.10
CA PHE A 47 5.39 -6.17 1.47
C PHE A 47 6.64 -5.70 2.23
N VAL A 48 6.71 -4.40 2.56
CA VAL A 48 7.82 -3.84 3.35
C VAL A 48 7.91 -4.50 4.73
N TYR A 49 6.78 -4.70 5.40
CA TYR A 49 6.72 -5.43 6.67
C TYR A 49 7.35 -6.82 6.56
N LYS A 50 6.92 -7.62 5.58
CA LYS A 50 7.43 -8.98 5.36
C LYS A 50 8.93 -8.99 5.05
N TYR A 51 9.40 -7.97 4.33
CA TYR A 51 10.81 -7.81 4.03
C TYR A 51 11.63 -7.52 5.29
N ILE A 52 11.17 -6.60 6.15
CA ILE A 52 11.83 -6.28 7.44
C ILE A 52 11.90 -7.51 8.34
N LEU A 53 10.81 -8.27 8.43
CA LEU A 53 10.76 -9.51 9.22
C LEU A 53 11.54 -10.68 8.58
N SER A 54 12.30 -10.42 7.49
CA SER A 54 13.10 -11.40 6.75
C SER A 54 12.31 -12.61 6.23
N LEU A 55 11.00 -12.48 6.05
CA LEU A 55 10.15 -13.55 5.53
C LEU A 55 10.30 -13.76 4.01
N ILE A 56 11.05 -12.89 3.33
CA ILE A 56 11.30 -12.93 1.89
C ILE A 56 12.82 -12.77 1.67
N GLN A 57 13.49 -13.87 1.33
CA GLN A 57 14.96 -13.93 1.26
C GLN A 57 15.53 -13.57 -0.14
N SER A 58 14.69 -13.23 -1.13
CA SER A 58 15.07 -13.29 -2.55
C SER A 58 15.41 -11.97 -3.25
N LEU A 59 15.31 -10.81 -2.59
CA LEU A 59 15.74 -9.55 -3.22
C LEU A 59 17.15 -9.17 -2.78
N SER A 60 18.09 -9.19 -3.73
CA SER A 60 19.47 -8.70 -3.67
C SER A 60 19.60 -7.18 -3.44
N VAL A 61 18.75 -6.62 -2.58
CA VAL A 61 18.76 -5.22 -2.12
C VAL A 61 19.40 -5.13 -0.73
N THR A 62 20.07 -6.21 -0.31
CA THR A 62 20.66 -6.43 1.01
C THR A 62 21.57 -5.27 1.42
N SER A 63 22.42 -4.77 0.54
CA SER A 63 23.42 -3.75 0.92
C SER A 63 22.85 -2.36 1.23
N ILE A 64 21.74 -1.96 0.60
CA ILE A 64 21.19 -0.59 0.74
C ILE A 64 20.24 -0.50 1.94
N LEU A 65 19.53 -1.58 2.25
CA LEU A 65 18.52 -1.60 3.31
C LEU A 65 19.14 -1.89 4.70
N ILE A 66 20.23 -2.65 4.77
CA ILE A 66 20.90 -3.03 6.04
C ILE A 66 21.46 -1.81 6.80
N ILE A 67 21.95 -0.77 6.11
CA ILE A 67 22.46 0.46 6.75
C ILE A 67 21.33 1.31 7.38
N LEU A 68 20.05 1.02 7.08
CA LEU A 68 18.91 1.91 7.36
C LEU A 68 17.98 1.50 8.51
N VAL A 69 18.23 0.36 9.16
CA VAL A 69 17.44 -0.12 10.32
C VAL A 69 17.74 0.69 11.59
N GLU A 70 18.88 1.36 11.65
CA GLU A 70 19.38 2.06 12.84
C GLU A 70 18.67 3.41 13.11
N LYS A 71 18.00 3.99 12.11
CA LYS A 71 17.17 5.19 12.27
C LYS A 71 15.71 4.78 12.18
N SER A 72 14.87 5.35 13.04
CA SER A 72 13.42 5.05 13.11
C SER A 72 12.65 5.17 11.77
N ASN A 73 13.24 5.73 10.70
CA ASN A 73 12.67 5.82 9.36
C ASN A 73 13.69 5.36 8.31
N PHE A 74 13.21 4.73 7.23
CA PHE A 74 14.04 4.34 6.09
C PHE A 74 14.45 5.54 5.25
N TYR A 75 15.64 5.51 4.66
CA TYR A 75 16.04 6.49 3.67
C TYR A 75 15.37 6.22 2.32
N LEU A 76 14.84 7.26 1.70
CA LEU A 76 14.33 7.20 0.34
C LEU A 76 15.49 7.38 -0.65
N PRO A 77 15.71 6.44 -1.58
CA PRO A 77 16.80 6.55 -2.54
C PRO A 77 16.64 7.82 -3.38
N ARG A 78 17.76 8.48 -3.71
CA ARG A 78 17.74 9.67 -4.55
C ARG A 78 17.37 9.28 -5.98
N VAL A 79 16.17 9.68 -6.40
CA VAL A 79 15.65 9.39 -7.73
C VAL A 79 15.79 10.61 -8.63
N ARG A 80 16.43 10.43 -9.81
CA ARG A 80 16.59 11.49 -10.82
C ARG A 80 15.43 11.60 -11.81
N ARG A 81 14.64 10.53 -12.01
CA ARG A 81 13.56 10.45 -13.00
C ARG A 81 12.23 10.03 -12.37
N ASN A 82 11.10 10.53 -12.87
CA ASN A 82 9.77 10.17 -12.35
C ASN A 82 9.50 8.66 -12.33
N TYR A 83 10.07 7.90 -13.28
CA TYR A 83 9.98 6.44 -13.28
C TYR A 83 10.54 5.81 -12.00
N GLY A 84 11.66 6.31 -11.48
CA GLY A 84 12.22 5.80 -10.22
C GLY A 84 11.30 6.06 -9.03
N LYS A 85 10.50 7.13 -9.06
CA LYS A 85 9.52 7.46 -8.02
C LYS A 85 8.35 6.50 -8.01
N GLN A 86 8.13 5.74 -9.09
CA GLN A 86 7.08 4.73 -9.20
C GLN A 86 7.53 3.33 -8.75
N ARG A 87 8.84 3.15 -8.48
CA ARG A 87 9.37 1.86 -8.02
C ARG A 87 8.83 1.51 -6.64
N LEU A 88 8.61 0.21 -6.44
CA LEU A 88 8.09 -0.35 -5.19
C LEU A 88 8.93 0.07 -3.98
N LEU A 89 10.26 0.06 -4.10
CA LEU A 89 11.13 0.48 -3.00
C LEU A 89 10.93 1.95 -2.64
N TYR A 90 10.85 2.85 -3.62
CA TYR A 90 10.67 4.28 -3.34
C TYR A 90 9.28 4.56 -2.74
N GLN A 91 8.21 4.08 -3.37
CA GLN A 91 6.84 4.35 -2.89
C GLN A 91 6.55 3.59 -1.60
N GLY A 92 6.92 2.31 -1.53
CA GLY A 92 6.66 1.47 -0.36
C GLY A 92 7.42 1.94 0.88
N LEU A 93 8.69 2.34 0.77
CA LEU A 93 9.42 2.90 1.91
C LEU A 93 8.87 4.28 2.32
N GLY A 94 8.43 5.10 1.35
CA GLY A 94 7.82 6.39 1.64
C GLY A 94 6.49 6.23 2.38
N GLU A 95 5.62 5.37 1.88
CA GLU A 95 4.35 4.99 2.51
C GLU A 95 4.60 4.38 3.90
N TRP A 96 5.60 3.50 4.05
CA TRP A 96 5.98 2.94 5.35
C TRP A 96 6.42 4.00 6.35
N ASN A 97 7.28 4.94 5.94
CA ASN A 97 7.75 6.01 6.83
C ASN A 97 6.64 6.97 7.26
N SER A 98 5.58 7.10 6.45
CA SER A 98 4.40 7.87 6.83
C SER A 98 3.50 7.16 7.84
N LEU A 99 3.74 5.88 8.13
CA LEU A 99 2.99 5.15 9.17
C LEU A 99 3.44 5.55 10.57
N ASP A 100 2.48 5.53 11.48
CA ASP A 100 2.74 5.69 12.91
C ASP A 100 3.70 4.62 13.42
N LYS A 101 4.59 5.02 14.32
CA LYS A 101 5.56 4.11 14.95
C LYS A 101 4.86 2.96 15.66
N SER A 102 3.72 3.23 16.30
CA SER A 102 2.88 2.21 16.97
C SER A 102 2.44 1.08 16.03
N ILE A 103 2.13 1.39 14.77
CA ILE A 103 1.75 0.38 13.76
C ILE A 103 3.00 -0.38 13.28
N ARG A 104 4.11 0.31 13.11
CA ARG A 104 5.38 -0.27 12.61
C ARG A 104 6.02 -1.25 13.59
N ASP A 105 5.90 -0.99 14.88
CA ASP A 105 6.52 -1.79 15.94
C ASP A 105 5.74 -3.08 16.27
N MET A 106 4.58 -3.30 15.63
CA MET A 106 3.79 -4.51 15.79
C MET A 106 4.56 -5.73 15.26
N ARG A 107 4.75 -6.77 16.09
CA ARG A 107 5.54 -7.96 15.72
C ARG A 107 4.76 -9.05 14.98
N SER A 108 3.43 -9.02 15.06
CA SER A 108 2.57 -10.00 14.40
C SER A 108 2.03 -9.44 13.09
N LEU A 109 2.20 -10.21 12.00
CA LEU A 109 1.68 -9.86 10.67
C LEU A 109 0.15 -9.70 10.68
N LEU A 110 -0.56 -10.48 11.49
CA LEU A 110 -2.03 -10.41 11.57
C LEU A 110 -2.48 -9.09 12.20
N ILE A 111 -1.89 -8.74 13.34
CA ILE A 111 -2.18 -7.50 14.07
C ILE A 111 -1.80 -6.29 13.20
N PHE A 112 -0.63 -6.35 12.55
CA PHE A 112 -0.19 -5.32 11.61
C PHE A 112 -1.18 -5.11 10.46
N LYS A 113 -1.66 -6.19 9.82
CA LYS A 113 -2.67 -6.10 8.75
C LYS A 113 -3.99 -5.51 9.24
N GLN A 114 -4.42 -5.85 10.46
CA GLN A 114 -5.65 -5.31 11.04
C GLN A 114 -5.50 -3.81 11.32
N ALA A 115 -4.41 -3.40 11.97
CA ALA A 115 -4.10 -2.00 12.27
C ALA A 115 -3.95 -1.14 10.99
N LEU A 116 -3.31 -1.69 9.95
CA LEU A 116 -3.25 -1.05 8.65
C LEU A 116 -4.63 -0.90 8.01
N LYS A 117 -5.48 -1.92 8.10
CA LYS A 117 -6.83 -1.84 7.55
C LYS A 117 -7.62 -0.72 8.23
N THR A 118 -7.56 -0.62 9.55
CA THR A 118 -8.23 0.46 10.31
C THR A 118 -7.67 1.85 10.01
N ALA A 119 -6.39 1.96 9.65
CA ALA A 119 -5.78 3.25 9.31
C ALA A 119 -6.06 3.70 7.86
N ILE A 120 -6.22 2.76 6.93
CA ILE A 120 -6.26 3.05 5.49
C ILE A 120 -7.69 3.02 4.93
N PHE A 121 -8.52 2.07 5.36
CA PHE A 121 -9.85 1.82 4.77
C PHE A 121 -10.93 2.61 5.50
#